data_AF-A0A9E7KX80-F1
#
_entry.id   AF-A0A9E7KX80-F1
#
_cell.length_a   1.000
_cell.length_b   1.000
_cell.length_c   1.000
_cell.angle_alpha   90.00
_cell.angle_beta   90.00
_cell.angle_gamma   90.00
#
_symmetry.space_group_name_H-M   'P 1'
#
loop_
_entity.id
_entity.type
_entity.pdbx_description
1 polymer ?
#
loop_
_entity_poly.entity_id
_entity_poly.type
_entity_poly.pdbx_seq_one_letter_code
_entity_poly.pdbx_strand_id
1 'polypeptide(L)'
;MTHLHFYFHEMYSGPNATGLVVAVPPALIVIDDMLREGPERSSKLIGRAQGLSAQASLDGTALLTAINFVFTEGEYNGSTVVILGKCNRFLLIIIEFY
;
A
#
# COMPACT_ATOMS: atom_id res chain seq x y z
N MET A 1 -16.83 -7.43 -14.73
CA MET A 1 -15.37 -7.19 -14.72
C MET A 1 -15.16 -5.77 -14.22
N THR A 2 -14.26 -5.59 -13.26
CA THR A 2 -14.02 -4.30 -12.59
C THR A 2 -12.55 -3.93 -12.73
N HIS A 3 -12.28 -2.69 -13.14
CA HIS A 3 -10.95 -2.11 -13.17
C HIS A 3 -10.82 -1.08 -12.05
N LEU A 4 -9.86 -1.27 -11.15
CA LEU A 4 -9.63 -0.37 -10.02
C LEU A 4 -8.36 0.44 -10.29
N HIS A 5 -8.48 1.77 -10.27
CA HIS A 5 -7.36 2.68 -10.43
C HIS A 5 -7.39 3.71 -9.30
N PHE A 6 -6.29 3.77 -8.55
CA PHE A 6 -6.14 4.62 -7.38
C PHE A 6 -4.67 4.79 -7.03
N TYR A 7 -4.38 5.69 -6.09
CA TYR A 7 -3.04 6.00 -5.63
C TYR A 7 -2.99 5.83 -4.11
N PHE A 8 -2.01 5.09 -3.59
CA PHE A 8 -1.76 5.08 -2.15
C PHE A 8 -0.57 6.00 -1.82
N HIS A 9 -0.68 6.69 -0.69
CA HIS A 9 0.25 7.73 -0.29
C HIS A 9 0.94 7.32 1.01
N GLU A 10 2.19 6.88 0.88
CA GLU A 10 3.04 6.49 2.00
C GLU A 10 3.89 7.66 2.52
N MET A 11 3.97 7.80 3.84
CA MET A 11 4.76 8.83 4.52
C MET A 11 5.56 8.22 5.67
N TYR A 12 6.88 8.23 5.58
CA TYR A 12 7.77 7.69 6.62
C TYR A 12 8.12 8.68 7.74
N SER A 13 7.74 9.95 7.62
CA SER A 13 8.17 10.99 8.56
C SER A 13 7.15 12.12 8.70
N GLY A 14 7.31 12.89 9.78
CA GLY A 14 6.40 13.98 10.15
C GLY A 14 5.26 13.52 11.06
N PRO A 15 4.41 14.45 11.52
CA PRO A 15 3.35 14.16 12.48
C PRO A 15 2.25 13.22 11.95
N ASN A 16 2.19 13.05 10.62
CA ASN A 16 1.20 12.22 9.93
C ASN A 16 1.87 11.06 9.18
N ALA A 17 2.96 10.51 9.73
CA ALA A 17 3.60 9.34 9.16
C ALA A 17 2.61 8.15 9.13
N THR A 18 2.58 7.45 8.00
CA THR A 18 1.71 6.31 7.73
C THR A 18 2.50 5.00 7.61
N GLY A 19 3.81 5.07 7.43
CA GLY A 19 4.73 3.94 7.39
C GLY A 19 5.75 3.99 8.52
N LEU A 20 6.02 2.84 9.14
CA LEU A 20 7.00 2.70 10.23
C LEU A 20 7.90 1.49 10.00
N VAL A 21 9.21 1.72 10.04
CA VAL A 21 10.20 0.64 10.11
C VAL A 21 10.26 0.13 11.55
N VAL A 22 9.87 -1.13 11.76
CA VAL A 22 9.77 -1.73 13.10
C VAL A 22 10.96 -2.61 13.46
N ALA A 23 11.74 -3.07 12.46
CA ALA A 23 12.95 -3.86 12.68
C ALA A 23 13.98 -3.63 11.57
N VAL A 24 15.27 -3.72 11.94
CA VAL A 24 16.45 -3.80 11.04
C VAL A 24 17.57 -4.59 11.75
N PRO A 25 18.32 -5.51 11.11
CA PRO A 25 18.13 -6.25 9.85
C PRO A 25 17.65 -7.73 10.03
N PRO A 26 16.76 -8.26 9.15
CA PRO A 26 16.20 -7.66 7.94
C PRO A 26 15.12 -6.62 8.23
N ALA A 27 14.83 -5.75 7.25
CA ALA A 27 13.85 -4.69 7.40
C ALA A 27 12.40 -5.23 7.46
N LEU A 28 11.62 -4.76 8.43
CA LEU A 28 10.16 -4.95 8.50
C LEU A 28 9.50 -3.57 8.60
N ILE A 29 8.54 -3.32 7.71
CA ILE A 29 7.79 -2.08 7.62
C ILE A 29 6.31 -2.40 7.84
N VAL A 30 5.63 -1.63 8.69
CA VAL A 30 4.17 -1.64 8.82
C VAL A 30 3.61 -0.35 8.24
N ILE A 31 2.47 -0.44 7.55
CA ILE A 31 1.84 0.69 6.87
C ILE A 31 0.34 0.79 7.18
N ASP A 32 -0.15 2.03 7.20
CA ASP A 32 -1.56 2.42 7.20
C ASP A 32 -1.74 3.65 6.29
N ASP A 33 -1.50 3.44 5.00
CA ASP A 33 -1.40 4.51 4.00
C ASP A 33 -2.77 4.98 3.52
N MET A 34 -2.79 6.20 2.96
CA MET A 34 -4.03 6.81 2.44
C MET A 34 -4.27 6.38 1.00
N LEU A 35 -5.48 5.87 0.68
CA LEU A 35 -5.88 5.51 -0.68
C LEU A 35 -6.72 6.62 -1.31
N ARG A 36 -6.31 7.16 -2.46
CA ARG A 36 -6.97 8.30 -3.11
C ARG A 36 -7.29 8.06 -4.58
N GLU A 37 -8.28 8.77 -5.10
CA GLU A 37 -8.64 8.72 -6.53
C GLU A 37 -7.54 9.31 -7.43
N GLY A 38 -6.76 10.28 -6.93
CA GLY A 38 -5.71 10.96 -7.68
C GLY A 38 -4.33 10.94 -7.02
N PRO A 39 -3.27 11.29 -7.78
CA PRO A 39 -1.91 11.37 -7.27
C PRO A 39 -1.69 12.58 -6.34
N GLU A 40 -2.56 13.57 -6.35
CA GLU A 40 -2.48 14.73 -5.46
C GLU A 40 -2.97 14.39 -4.06
N ARG A 41 -2.32 14.93 -3.02
CA ARG A 41 -2.74 14.75 -1.62
C ARG A 41 -4.12 15.35 -1.31
N SER A 42 -4.56 16.31 -2.10
CA SER A 42 -5.89 16.94 -2.00
C SER A 42 -6.99 16.14 -2.70
N SER A 43 -6.64 15.15 -3.52
CA SER A 43 -7.63 14.31 -4.19
C SER A 43 -8.46 13.51 -3.19
N LYS A 44 -9.65 13.06 -3.60
CA LYS A 44 -10.61 12.41 -2.72
C LYS A 44 -10.01 11.16 -2.08
N LEU A 45 -10.09 11.09 -0.75
CA LEU A 45 -9.77 9.89 0.03
C LEU A 45 -10.87 8.85 -0.20
N ILE A 46 -10.48 7.63 -0.54
CA ILE A 46 -11.41 6.53 -0.82
C ILE A 46 -11.17 5.27 0.02
N GLY A 47 -10.13 5.27 0.85
CA GLY A 47 -9.81 4.12 1.67
C GLY A 47 -8.43 4.19 2.31
N ARG A 48 -7.95 3.03 2.74
CA ARG A 48 -6.63 2.83 3.35
C ARG A 48 -5.91 1.62 2.75
N ALA A 49 -4.59 1.67 2.70
CA ALA A 49 -3.75 0.50 2.43
C ALA A 49 -3.06 0.08 3.74
N GLN A 50 -3.47 -1.06 4.28
CA GLN A 50 -3.07 -1.52 5.61
C GLN A 50 -2.32 -2.83 5.52
N GLY A 51 -1.13 -2.91 6.13
CA GLY A 51 -0.37 -4.14 6.08
C GLY A 51 1.09 -3.98 6.46
N LEU A 52 1.91 -4.85 5.87
CA LEU A 52 3.35 -4.88 6.12
C LEU A 52 4.14 -5.28 4.88
N SER A 53 5.41 -4.89 4.88
CA SER A 53 6.41 -5.36 3.93
C SER A 53 7.67 -5.79 4.67
N ALA A 54 8.22 -6.94 4.30
CA ALA A 54 9.43 -7.50 4.89
C ALA A 54 10.50 -7.72 3.81
N GLN A 55 11.75 -7.33 4.07
CA GLN A 55 12.87 -7.67 3.20
C GLN A 55 13.06 -9.18 3.21
N ALA A 56 12.77 -9.81 2.08
CA ALA A 56 12.67 -11.26 1.95
C ALA A 56 13.56 -11.82 0.83
N SER A 57 14.50 -11.02 0.31
CA SER A 57 15.54 -11.47 -0.60
C SER A 57 16.92 -11.38 0.03
N LEU A 58 17.76 -12.39 -0.21
CA LEU A 58 19.12 -12.47 0.33
C LEU A 58 20.02 -11.33 -0.15
N ASP A 59 19.78 -10.83 -1.36
CA ASP A 59 20.46 -9.68 -1.97
C ASP A 59 19.85 -8.32 -1.58
N GLY A 60 18.74 -8.33 -0.82
CA GLY A 60 18.00 -7.14 -0.40
C GLY A 60 17.28 -6.35 -1.48
N THR A 61 17.12 -6.92 -2.67
CA THR A 61 16.44 -6.27 -3.80
C THR A 61 14.91 -6.32 -3.74
N ALA A 62 14.32 -7.19 -2.91
CA ALA A 62 12.88 -7.40 -2.88
C ALA A 62 12.26 -7.50 -1.47
N LEU A 63 11.01 -7.06 -1.40
CA LEU A 63 10.14 -7.19 -0.25
C LEU A 63 9.08 -8.27 -0.53
N LEU A 64 8.68 -9.01 0.51
CA LEU A 64 7.38 -9.67 0.56
C LEU A 64 6.39 -8.69 1.18
N THR A 65 5.30 -8.43 0.48
CA THR A 65 4.27 -7.47 0.87
C THR A 65 2.96 -8.19 1.11
N ALA A 66 2.32 -7.90 2.23
CA ALA A 66 0.97 -8.33 2.59
C ALA A 66 0.15 -7.08 2.92
N ILE A 67 -0.73 -6.66 2.00
CA ILE A 67 -1.49 -5.40 2.09
C ILE A 67 -2.97 -5.66 1.82
N ASN A 68 -3.81 -5.00 2.61
CA ASN A 68 -5.25 -4.87 2.42
C ASN A 68 -5.56 -3.46 1.90
N PHE A 69 -6.14 -3.36 0.71
CA PHE A 69 -6.80 -2.12 0.25
C PHE A 69 -8.23 -2.12 0.75
N VAL A 70 -8.49 -1.35 1.81
CA VAL A 70 -9.79 -1.23 2.47
C VAL A 70 -10.50 -0.01 1.92
N PHE A 71 -11.57 -0.21 1.14
CA PHE A 71 -12.36 0.87 0.56
C PHE A 71 -13.41 1.36 1.56
N THR A 72 -13.50 2.67 1.73
CA THR A 72 -14.44 3.32 2.67
C THR A 72 -15.41 4.27 1.99
N GLU A 73 -15.35 4.37 0.66
CA GLU A 73 -16.14 5.29 -0.15
C GLU A 73 -16.51 4.65 -1.49
N GLY A 74 -17.51 5.22 -2.16
CA GLY A 74 -17.94 4.77 -3.49
C GLY A 74 -18.65 3.41 -3.49
N GLU A 75 -18.68 2.77 -4.66
CA GLU A 75 -19.40 1.51 -4.90
C GLU A 75 -18.88 0.35 -4.05
N TYR A 76 -17.58 0.35 -3.73
CA TYR A 76 -16.92 -0.72 -3.00
C TYR A 76 -16.76 -0.43 -1.50
N ASN A 77 -17.47 0.57 -0.96
CA ASN A 77 -17.40 0.91 0.46
C ASN A 77 -17.66 -0.32 1.35
N GLY A 78 -16.72 -0.59 2.27
CA GLY A 78 -16.75 -1.74 3.17
C GLY A 78 -16.09 -3.00 2.60
N SER A 79 -15.67 -2.98 1.33
CA SER A 79 -14.95 -4.09 0.69
C SER A 79 -13.43 -3.96 0.85
N THR A 80 -12.74 -5.09 0.70
CA THR A 80 -11.27 -5.16 0.78
C THR A 80 -10.70 -5.99 -0.38
N VAL A 81 -9.60 -5.51 -0.96
CA VAL A 81 -8.73 -6.31 -1.85
C VAL A 81 -7.44 -6.66 -1.12
N VAL A 82 -7.09 -7.95 -1.10
CA VAL A 82 -5.88 -8.45 -0.42
C VAL A 82 -4.80 -8.74 -1.47
N ILE A 83 -3.60 -8.21 -1.24
CA ILE A 83 -2.41 -8.50 -2.03
C ILE A 83 -1.39 -9.19 -1.14
N LEU A 84 -0.93 -10.36 -1.58
CA LEU A 84 0.25 -11.04 -1.05
C LEU A 84 1.20 -11.29 -2.21
N GLY A 85 2.39 -10.69 -2.18
CA GLY A 85 3.31 -10.84 -3.31
C GLY A 85 4.67 -10.19 -3.13
N LYS A 86 5.53 -10.46 -4.11
CA LYS A 86 6.87 -9.88 -4.20
C LYS A 86 6.78 -8.45 -4.74
N CYS A 87 7.34 -7.48 -4.01
CA CYS A 87 7.49 -6.10 -4.44
C CYS A 87 8.97 -5.79 -4.68
N ASN A 88 9.30 -5.35 -5.90
CA ASN A 88 10.61 -4.78 -6.23
C ASN A 88 10.52 -3.27 -6.00
N ARG A 89 11.57 -2.66 -5.46
CA ARG A 89 11.64 -1.34 -4.77
C ARG A 89 11.24 -0.07 -5.58
N PHE A 90 10.47 -0.14 -6.66
CA PHE A 90 9.92 1.01 -7.41
C PHE A 90 8.39 0.95 -7.44
N LEU A 91 7.72 2.02 -6.97
CA LEU A 91 6.28 2.00 -6.66
C LEU A 91 5.44 2.71 -7.74
N LEU A 92 4.76 1.92 -8.56
CA LEU A 92 3.45 2.21 -9.17
C LEU A 92 2.73 0.85 -9.24
N ILE A 93 1.65 0.67 -8.47
CA ILE A 93 0.86 -0.56 -8.50
C ILE A 93 -0.36 -0.29 -9.37
N ILE A 94 -0.40 -0.87 -10.57
CA ILE A 94 -1.60 -0.96 -11.40
C ILE A 94 -2.16 -2.37 -11.19
N ILE A 95 -3.38 -2.48 -10.65
CA ILE A 95 -4.06 -3.77 -10.44
C ILE A 95 -5.06 -3.97 -11.58
N GLU A 96 -4.71 -4.84 -12.53
CA GLU A 96 -5.62 -5.29 -13.57
C GLU A 96 -6.08 -6.73 -13.28
N PHE A 97 -7.39 -6.98 -13.34
CA PHE A 97 -7.97 -8.33 -13.37
C PHE A 97 -8.51 -8.59 -14.78
N TYR A 98 -7.94 -9.57 -15.49
CA TYR A 98 -8.42 -10.02 -16.80
C TYR A 98 -9.50 -11.09 -16.67
#